data_AF-A0AAU1KFR6-F1
#
_entry.id   AF-A0AAU1KFR6-F1
#
_cell.length_a   1.000
_cell.length_b   1.000
_cell.length_c   1.000
_cell.angle_alpha   90.00
_cell.angle_beta   90.00
_cell.angle_gamma   90.00
#
_symmetry.space_group_name_H-M   'P 1'
#
loop_
_entity.id
_entity.type
_entity.pdbx_description
1 polymer ?
#
loop_
_entity_poly.entity_id
_entity_poly.type
_entity_poly.pdbx_seq_one_letter_code
_entity_poly.pdbx_strand_id
1 'polypeptide(L)'
;MPATDTVRTSMDALLAEAAAAGRRATVTAVERRLDVTHATFYRHPRPDHRYFQPRVTPASQPEIPFQDTENGQNNLRRLRQENAGLRRTLYLYEEVIRRLAVENDALRQRVTLIALPTGEGWRR
;
A
#
# COMPACT_ATOMS: atom_id res chain seq x y z
N MET A 1 -18.30 -14.95 -16.99
CA MET A 1 -17.21 -14.42 -16.13
C MET A 1 -16.95 -15.47 -15.07
N PRO A 2 -15.71 -15.96 -14.89
CA PRO A 2 -15.43 -17.04 -13.94
C PRO A 2 -15.75 -16.58 -12.51
N ALA A 3 -16.45 -17.42 -11.76
CA ALA A 3 -16.74 -17.14 -10.36
C ALA A 3 -15.44 -17.15 -9.54
N THR A 4 -15.37 -16.34 -8.48
CA THR A 4 -14.20 -16.18 -7.61
C THR A 4 -13.70 -17.52 -7.06
N ASP A 5 -14.61 -18.45 -6.78
CA ASP A 5 -14.31 -19.79 -6.26
C ASP A 5 -13.70 -20.70 -7.34
N THR A 6 -14.07 -20.51 -8.61
CA THR A 6 -13.46 -21.20 -9.76
C THR A 6 -12.02 -20.76 -9.97
N VAL A 7 -11.74 -19.46 -9.79
CA VAL A 7 -10.38 -18.90 -9.85
C VAL A 7 -9.53 -19.45 -8.70
N ARG A 8 -10.06 -19.48 -7.48
CA ARG A 8 -9.37 -20.01 -6.30
C ARG A 8 -9.02 -21.50 -6.46
N THR A 9 -9.98 -22.32 -6.86
CA THR A 9 -9.77 -23.76 -7.10
C THR A 9 -8.71 -23.99 -8.18
N SER A 10 -8.71 -23.17 -9.23
CA SER A 10 -7.71 -23.26 -10.31
C SER A 10 -6.31 -22.80 -9.87
N MET A 11 -6.23 -21.79 -9.01
CA MET A 11 -4.98 -21.38 -8.37
C MET A 11 -4.42 -22.48 -7.45
N ASP A 12 -5.27 -23.13 -6.64
CA ASP A 12 -4.86 -24.21 -5.74
C ASP A 12 -4.35 -25.43 -6.51
N ALA A 13 -5.04 -25.83 -7.57
CA ALA A 13 -4.60 -26.90 -8.45
C ALA A 13 -3.25 -26.58 -9.13
N LEU A 14 -3.05 -25.33 -9.56
CA LEU A 14 -1.80 -24.90 -10.17
C LEU A 14 -0.66 -24.78 -9.17
N LEU A 15 -0.94 -24.42 -7.92
CA LEU A 15 0.07 -24.44 -6.85
C LEU A 15 0.49 -25.88 -6.53
N ALA A 16 -0.46 -26.82 -6.45
CA ALA A 16 -0.16 -28.24 -6.22
C ALA A 16 0.63 -28.88 -7.38
N GLU A 17 0.25 -28.58 -8.62
CA GLU A 17 0.93 -29.09 -9.82
C GLU A 17 2.34 -28.48 -9.98
N ALA A 18 2.47 -27.18 -9.72
CA ALA A 18 3.77 -26.51 -9.75
C ALA A 18 4.71 -27.04 -8.66
N ALA A 19 4.18 -27.29 -7.45
CA ALA A 19 4.93 -27.93 -6.36
C ALA A 19 5.37 -29.36 -6.74
N ALA A 20 4.49 -30.17 -7.34
CA ALA A 20 4.82 -31.52 -7.80
C ALA A 20 5.86 -31.54 -8.93
N ALA A 21 5.83 -30.55 -9.81
CA ALA A 21 6.78 -30.42 -10.92
C ALA A 21 8.06 -29.65 -10.56
N GLY A 22 8.23 -29.20 -9.31
CA GLY A 22 9.37 -28.38 -8.88
C GLY A 22 9.47 -27.03 -9.59
N ARG A 23 8.36 -26.52 -10.15
CA ARG A 23 8.30 -25.26 -10.90
C ARG A 23 7.51 -24.21 -10.11
N ARG A 24 7.69 -22.93 -10.47
CA ARG A 24 6.95 -21.84 -9.83
C ARG A 24 5.61 -21.62 -10.52
N ALA A 25 4.52 -21.58 -9.75
CA ALA A 25 3.21 -21.18 -10.26
C ALA A 25 3.22 -19.69 -10.62
N THR A 26 2.76 -19.34 -11.83
CA THR A 26 2.68 -17.96 -12.32
C THR A 26 1.25 -17.56 -12.65
N VAL A 27 0.98 -16.27 -12.57
CA VAL A 27 -0.32 -15.67 -12.94
C VAL A 27 -0.70 -16.01 -14.39
N THR A 28 0.27 -15.98 -15.31
CA THR A 28 0.08 -16.35 -16.72
C THR A 28 -0.35 -17.80 -16.91
N ALA A 29 0.09 -18.73 -16.04
CA ALA A 29 -0.35 -20.12 -16.10
C ALA A 29 -1.83 -20.26 -15.68
N VAL A 30 -2.26 -19.46 -14.69
CA VAL A 30 -3.67 -19.40 -14.27
C VAL A 30 -4.56 -18.81 -15.37
N GLU A 31 -4.10 -17.74 -16.02
CA GLU A 31 -4.80 -17.11 -17.16
C GLU A 31 -5.03 -18.10 -18.30
N ARG A 32 -3.99 -18.86 -18.68
CA ARG A 32 -4.11 -19.90 -19.73
C ARG A 32 -5.07 -21.02 -19.34
N ARG A 33 -5.08 -21.43 -18.07
CA ARG A 33 -5.95 -22.52 -17.59
C ARG A 33 -7.42 -22.12 -17.50
N LEU A 34 -7.68 -20.84 -17.21
CA LEU A 34 -9.03 -20.29 -17.14
C LEU A 34 -9.56 -19.78 -18.49
N ASP A 35 -8.72 -19.75 -19.53
CA ASP A 35 -8.99 -19.12 -20.83
C ASP A 35 -9.46 -17.67 -20.70
N VAL A 36 -8.76 -16.91 -19.85
CA VAL A 36 -9.10 -15.51 -19.52
C VAL A 36 -7.96 -14.60 -19.93
N THR A 37 -8.28 -13.48 -20.56
CA THR A 37 -7.27 -12.48 -20.94
C THR A 37 -6.64 -11.84 -19.69
N HIS A 38 -5.38 -11.45 -19.79
CA HIS A 38 -4.64 -10.77 -18.71
C HIS A 38 -5.41 -9.55 -18.16
N ALA A 39 -6.01 -8.75 -19.04
CA ALA A 39 -6.82 -7.58 -18.65
C ALA A 39 -8.08 -7.97 -17.88
N THR A 40 -8.75 -9.07 -18.26
CA THR A 40 -9.94 -9.57 -17.57
C THR A 40 -9.58 -10.15 -16.20
N PHE A 41 -8.48 -10.89 -16.10
CA PHE A 41 -8.00 -11.48 -14.85
C PHE A 41 -7.66 -10.42 -13.79
N TYR A 42 -7.06 -9.30 -14.19
CA TYR A 42 -6.73 -8.20 -13.27
C TYR A 42 -7.91 -7.29 -12.90
N ARG A 43 -8.96 -7.25 -13.73
CA ARG A 43 -10.18 -6.48 -13.43
C ARG A 43 -11.06 -7.21 -12.43
N HIS A 44 -11.25 -8.53 -12.60
CA HIS A 44 -12.14 -9.35 -11.76
C HIS A 44 -11.70 -10.82 -11.76
N PRO A 45 -11.43 -11.46 -10.61
CA PRO A 45 -11.33 -10.96 -9.24
C PRO A 45 -9.97 -10.26 -8.99
N ARG A 46 -9.91 -9.25 -8.11
CA ARG A 46 -8.62 -8.61 -7.72
C ARG A 46 -7.69 -9.71 -7.19
N PRO A 47 -6.70 -10.18 -7.96
CA PRO A 47 -5.88 -11.27 -7.49
C PRO A 47 -5.01 -10.69 -6.38
N ASP A 48 -5.19 -11.17 -5.15
CA ASP A 48 -4.23 -10.89 -4.10
C ASP A 48 -2.93 -11.57 -4.53
N HIS A 49 -1.99 -10.80 -5.06
CA HIS A 49 -0.66 -11.25 -5.47
C HIS A 49 0.08 -12.00 -4.35
N ARG A 50 -0.37 -11.84 -3.09
CA ARG A 50 0.03 -12.67 -1.95
C ARG A 50 -0.32 -14.15 -2.07
N TYR A 51 -1.29 -14.53 -2.91
CA TYR A 51 -1.68 -15.92 -3.15
C TYR A 51 -0.58 -16.72 -3.85
N PHE A 52 0.25 -16.07 -4.67
CA PHE A 52 1.44 -16.65 -5.29
C PHE A 52 2.73 -16.30 -4.56
N GLN A 53 2.65 -15.56 -3.44
CA GLN A 53 3.81 -15.50 -2.56
C GLN A 53 4.04 -16.92 -2.06
N PRO A 54 5.25 -17.47 -2.24
CA PRO A 54 5.55 -18.76 -1.64
C PRO A 54 5.28 -18.60 -0.14
N ARG A 55 4.35 -19.40 0.40
CA ARG A 55 4.29 -19.68 1.83
C ARG A 55 5.55 -20.48 2.12
N VAL A 56 6.68 -19.78 2.24
CA VAL A 56 7.99 -20.38 2.41
C VAL A 56 7.97 -21.08 3.76
N THR A 57 7.70 -22.39 3.75
CA THR A 57 8.36 -23.26 4.72
C THR A 57 9.85 -23.16 4.40
N PRO A 58 10.74 -22.81 5.35
CA PRO A 58 12.14 -22.50 5.10
C PRO A 58 12.98 -23.76 4.82
N ALA A 59 12.55 -24.60 3.89
CA ALA A 59 13.28 -25.77 3.46
C ALA A 59 13.38 -25.75 1.93
N SER A 60 14.61 -25.54 1.46
CA SER A 60 15.05 -25.73 0.08
C SER A 60 14.57 -24.70 -0.94
N GLN A 61 15.04 -23.46 -0.79
CA GLN A 61 15.35 -22.66 -1.99
C GLN A 61 16.80 -22.93 -2.37
N PRO A 62 17.11 -23.28 -3.64
CA PRO A 62 18.46 -23.09 -4.13
C PRO A 62 18.77 -21.60 -4.03
N GLU A 63 19.86 -21.24 -3.34
CA GLU A 63 20.39 -19.89 -3.32
C GLU A 63 20.66 -19.47 -4.77
N ILE A 64 19.71 -18.78 -5.38
CA ILE A 64 20.04 -17.89 -6.50
C ILE A 64 20.98 -16.88 -5.85
N PRO A 65 22.24 -16.78 -6.28
CA PRO A 65 23.11 -15.72 -5.79
C PRO A 65 22.39 -14.43 -6.15
N PHE A 66 21.83 -13.75 -5.15
CA PHE A 66 21.43 -12.37 -5.31
C PHE A 66 22.74 -11.69 -5.66
N GLN A 67 22.96 -11.43 -6.94
CA GLN A 67 24.10 -10.62 -7.35
C GLN A 67 23.84 -9.28 -6.69
N ASP A 68 24.56 -9.08 -5.59
CA ASP A 68 24.72 -7.81 -4.89
C ASP A 68 25.43 -6.88 -5.88
N THR A 69 24.69 -6.48 -6.90
CA THR A 69 25.16 -5.48 -7.83
C THR A 69 25.27 -4.22 -6.98
N GLU A 70 26.44 -3.60 -7.02
CA GLU A 70 26.72 -2.33 -6.36
C GLU A 70 25.57 -1.31 -6.60
N ASN A 71 24.95 -1.39 -7.78
CA ASN A 71 23.74 -0.66 -8.16
C ASN A 71 22.52 -0.92 -7.25
N GLY A 72 22.24 -2.17 -6.88
CA GLY A 72 21.16 -2.53 -5.96
C GLY A 72 21.37 -1.99 -4.55
N GLN A 73 22.60 -2.09 -4.03
CA GLN A 73 22.97 -1.56 -2.72
C GLN A 73 22.92 -0.03 -2.70
N ASN A 74 23.43 0.63 -3.75
CA ASN A 74 23.37 2.08 -3.92
C ASN A 74 21.93 2.59 -4.01
N ASN A 75 21.08 1.90 -4.78
CA ASN A 75 19.66 2.25 -4.89
C ASN A 75 18.93 2.08 -3.54
N LEU A 76 19.19 0.98 -2.82
CA LEU A 76 18.60 0.77 -1.50
C LEU A 76 19.05 1.83 -0.48
N ARG A 77 20.33 2.23 -0.50
CA ARG A 77 20.85 3.31 0.35
C ARG A 77 20.17 4.64 0.01
N ARG A 78 20.05 4.96 -1.27
CA ARG A 78 19.34 6.16 -1.75
C ARG A 78 17.88 6.16 -1.27
N LEU A 79 17.16 5.07 -1.48
CA LEU A 79 15.76 4.95 -1.05
C LEU A 79 15.61 5.11 0.47
N ARG A 80 16.53 4.57 1.26
CA ARG A 80 16.53 4.75 2.73
C ARG A 80 16.74 6.21 3.13
N GLN A 81 17.66 6.91 2.45
CA GLN A 81 17.92 8.33 2.69
C GLN A 81 16.72 9.19 2.29
N GLU A 82 16.14 8.94 1.12
CA GLU A 82 14.93 9.62 0.65
C GLU A 82 13.76 9.39 1.60
N ASN A 83 13.54 8.14 2.07
CA ASN A 83 12.48 7.83 3.03
C ASN A 83 12.68 8.56 4.36
N ALA A 84 13.92 8.62 4.87
CA ALA A 84 14.24 9.36 6.08
C ALA A 84 13.98 10.87 5.90
N GLY A 85 14.35 11.43 4.75
CA GLY A 85 14.06 12.83 4.38
C GLY A 85 12.57 13.11 4.34
N LEU A 86 11.78 12.26 3.67
CA LEU A 86 10.33 12.39 3.56
C LEU A 86 9.65 12.34 4.94
N ARG A 87 10.07 11.42 5.82
CA ARG A 87 9.55 11.34 7.19
C ARG A 87 9.83 12.60 7.99
N ARG A 88 11.01 13.19 7.83
CA ARG A 88 11.37 14.44 8.49
C ARG A 88 10.51 15.61 7.98
N THR A 89 10.30 15.70 6.68
CA THR A 89 9.41 16.73 6.10
C THR A 89 7.98 16.57 6.57
N LEU A 90 7.44 15.33 6.61
CA LEU A 90 6.11 15.07 7.14
C LEU A 90 5.97 15.50 8.60
N TYR A 91 6.96 15.17 9.43
CA TYR A 91 6.97 15.60 10.84
C TYR A 91 6.91 17.13 10.98
N LEU A 92 7.68 17.85 10.16
CA LEU A 92 7.67 19.32 10.16
C LEU A 92 6.31 19.87 9.71
N TYR A 93 5.73 19.33 8.64
CA TYR A 93 4.42 19.78 8.18
C TYR A 93 3.32 19.50 9.19
N GLU A 94 3.36 18.34 9.84
CA GLU A 94 2.41 18.01 10.90
C GLU A 94 2.49 19.03 12.04
N GLU A 95 3.70 19.37 12.49
CA GLU A 95 3.90 20.36 13.56
C GLU A 95 3.41 21.76 13.15
N VAL A 96 3.70 22.18 11.92
CA VAL A 96 3.21 23.46 11.38
C VAL A 96 1.69 23.48 11.30
N ILE A 97 1.06 22.39 10.85
CA ILE A 97 -0.40 22.28 10.80
C ILE A 97 -1.00 22.36 12.21
N ARG A 98 -0.43 21.63 13.20
CA ARG A 98 -0.90 21.71 14.59
C ARG A 98 -0.79 23.13 15.13
N ARG A 99 0.33 23.81 14.90
CA ARG A 99 0.52 25.21 15.30
C ARG A 99 -0.48 26.15 14.64
N LEU A 100 -0.67 26.03 13.33
CA LEU A 100 -1.62 26.85 12.58
C LEU A 100 -3.05 26.62 13.04
N ALA A 101 -3.42 25.39 13.41
CA ALA A 101 -4.75 25.09 13.96
C ALA A 101 -4.97 25.82 15.30
N VAL A 102 -4.01 25.75 16.22
CA VAL A 102 -4.08 26.46 17.51
C VAL A 102 -4.14 27.97 17.31
N GLU A 103 -3.32 28.53 16.42
CA GLU A 103 -3.33 29.96 16.10
C GLU A 103 -4.67 30.37 15.45
N ASN A 104 -5.25 29.55 14.58
CA ASN A 104 -6.55 29.81 13.96
C ASN A 104 -7.67 29.83 15.00
N ASP A 105 -7.69 28.88 15.92
CA ASP A 105 -8.68 28.81 17.00
C ASP A 105 -8.57 30.03 17.92
N ALA A 106 -7.36 30.44 18.28
CA ALA A 106 -7.13 31.64 19.09
C ALA A 106 -7.61 32.92 18.36
N LEU A 107 -7.37 33.02 17.06
CA LEU A 107 -7.86 34.13 16.24
C LEU A 107 -9.39 34.14 16.16
N ARG A 108 -10.03 32.98 15.98
CA ARG A 108 -11.49 32.85 15.97
C ARG A 108 -12.08 33.29 17.30
N GLN A 109 -11.52 32.86 18.43
CA GLN A 109 -11.96 33.29 19.76
C GLN A 109 -11.84 34.80 19.94
N ARG A 110 -10.74 35.42 19.49
CA ARG A 110 -10.57 36.88 19.52
C ARG A 110 -11.62 37.59 18.68
N VAL A 111 -11.94 37.10 17.49
CA VAL A 111 -13.00 37.66 16.65
C VAL A 111 -14.37 37.52 17.33
N THR A 112 -14.67 36.38 17.94
CA THR A 112 -15.92 36.18 18.70
C THR A 112 -16.04 37.13 19.89
N LEU A 113 -14.95 37.38 20.62
CA LEU A 113 -14.92 38.34 21.73
C LEU A 113 -15.07 39.80 21.26
N ILE A 114 -14.46 40.16 20.13
CA ILE A 114 -14.59 41.50 19.54
C ILE A 114 -15.99 41.72 18.93
N ALA A 115 -16.65 40.66 18.46
CA ALA A 115 -18.02 40.70 17.96
C ALA A 115 -19.09 40.83 19.07
N LEU A 116 -18.72 40.69 20.35
CA LEU A 116 -19.65 40.70 21.50
C LEU A 116 -19.55 41.95 22.40
N PRO A 117 -19.56 43.18 21.86
CA PRO A 117 -20.21 44.25 22.61
C PRO A 117 -21.04 45.14 21.67
N THR A 118 -22.33 44.86 21.52
CA THR A 118 -23.38 45.84 21.19
C THR A 118 -24.73 45.13 21.07
N GLY A 119 -25.59 45.24 22.09
CA GLY A 119 -27.00 44.87 21.89
C GLY A 119 -27.89 44.58 23.09
N GLU A 120 -27.43 44.59 24.33
CA GLU A 120 -28.34 44.45 25.49
C GLU A 120 -27.99 45.52 26.54
N GLY A 121 -28.81 46.57 26.59
CA GLY A 121 -28.59 47.69 27.51
C GLY A 121 -29.28 49.01 27.16
N TRP A 122 -30.16 49.04 26.15
CA TRP A 122 -31.04 50.19 25.90
C TRP A 122 -32.45 49.72 25.51
N ARG A 123 -33.18 49.11 26.45
CA ARG A 123 -34.64 49.16 26.43
C ARG A 123 -35.20 49.27 27.85
N ARG A 124 -35.64 50.50 28.12
CA ARG A 124 -36.70 50.97 29.03
C ARG A 124 -36.56 50.69 30.53
#